data_AF-A0A0F9ELD7-F1
#
_entry.id   AF-A0A0F9ELD7-F1
#
_cell.length_a   1.000
_cell.length_b   1.000
_cell.length_c   1.000
_cell.angle_alpha   90.00
_cell.angle_beta   90.00
_cell.angle_gamma   90.00
#
_symmetry.space_group_name_H-M   'P 1'
#
loop_
_entity.id
_entity.type
_entity.pdbx_description
1 polymer ?
#
loop_
_entity_poly.entity_id
_entity_poly.type
_entity_poly.pdbx_seq_one_letter_code
_entity_poly.pdbx_strand_id
1 'polypeptide(L)'
;RRALREASQGKSPHEASSAPLKSLNLDVDGEITTFYAGLAPEVHADRYGDGKGLSLGNILTTPFSDMVASSKLQRMIAEFTLSQSVCAAECDYFDMCTGGFELTKLDRFGRLDRSETPECVLHVKALADAVLDDMSDCLAERDGRALVGAPQ
;
A
#
# COMPACT_ATOMS: atom_id res chain seq x y z
N ARG A 1 13.33 20.70 1.50
CA ARG A 1 13.19 19.28 1.09
C ARG A 1 13.84 18.28 2.08
N ARG A 2 14.96 18.61 2.78
CA ARG A 2 15.54 17.76 3.85
C ARG A 2 14.74 17.72 5.17
N ALA A 3 13.99 18.79 5.48
CA ALA A 3 13.30 18.96 6.76
C ALA A 3 12.05 18.08 6.95
N LEU A 4 11.46 17.50 5.90
CA LEU A 4 10.32 16.59 6.03
C LEU A 4 10.74 15.18 6.50
N ARG A 5 12.02 14.81 6.30
CA ARG A 5 12.55 13.48 6.70
C ARG A 5 12.70 13.31 8.21
N GLU A 6 12.66 14.40 8.98
CA GLU A 6 12.81 14.36 10.45
C GLU A 6 11.45 14.23 11.17
N ALA A 7 10.33 14.43 10.47
CA ALA A 7 8.99 14.32 11.06
C ALA A 7 8.37 12.92 11.00
N SER A 8 8.99 11.96 10.29
CA SER A 8 8.43 10.61 10.07
C SER A 8 8.91 9.56 11.08
N GLN A 9 9.29 9.95 12.30
CA GLN A 9 9.56 8.99 13.37
C GLN A 9 8.28 8.25 13.77
N GLY A 10 8.11 7.05 13.21
CA GLY A 10 7.32 5.97 13.78
C GLY A 10 5.89 5.84 13.27
N LYS A 11 5.68 5.53 11.98
CA LYS A 11 4.40 4.94 11.56
C LYS A 11 4.40 3.45 11.86
N SER A 12 3.42 3.04 12.67
CA SER A 12 3.22 1.63 13.00
C SER A 12 2.83 0.81 11.75
N PRO A 13 3.10 -0.50 11.71
CA PRO A 13 2.70 -1.40 10.61
C PRO A 13 1.20 -1.37 10.25
N HIS A 14 0.36 -0.76 11.10
CA HIS A 14 -1.09 -0.67 10.93
C HIS A 14 -1.57 0.21 9.78
N GLU A 15 -0.74 1.10 9.24
CA GLU A 15 -1.19 2.03 8.18
C GLU A 15 -1.14 1.44 6.76
N ALA A 16 -0.33 0.40 6.51
CA ALA A 16 -0.25 -0.22 5.20
C ALA A 16 -1.61 -0.84 4.80
N SER A 17 -2.03 -0.64 3.54
CA SER A 17 -3.29 -1.20 3.01
C SER A 17 -3.24 -2.73 2.88
N SER A 18 -2.04 -3.28 2.69
CA SER A 18 -1.75 -4.71 2.58
C SER A 18 -1.27 -5.34 3.90
N ALA A 19 -1.46 -4.66 5.04
CA ALA A 19 -1.16 -5.25 6.33
C ALA A 19 -2.02 -6.52 6.55
N PRO A 20 -1.43 -7.64 7.00
CA PRO A 20 -2.16 -8.88 7.22
C PRO A 20 -3.29 -8.66 8.24
N LEU A 21 -4.43 -9.33 8.03
CA LEU A 21 -5.61 -9.31 8.90
C LEU A 21 -6.32 -7.95 9.03
N LYS A 22 -5.92 -6.93 8.24
CA LYS A 22 -6.62 -5.64 8.17
C LYS A 22 -7.95 -5.76 7.43
N SER A 23 -8.03 -6.68 6.48
CA SER A 23 -9.26 -7.10 5.81
C SER A 23 -9.35 -8.62 5.82
N LEU A 24 -10.56 -9.15 5.78
CA LEU A 24 -10.85 -10.56 5.59
C LEU A 24 -11.77 -10.68 4.38
N ASN A 25 -11.33 -11.37 3.33
CA ASN A 25 -12.12 -11.66 2.16
C ASN A 25 -12.44 -13.15 2.14
N LEU A 26 -13.68 -13.48 1.81
CA LEU A 26 -14.20 -14.82 1.71
C LEU A 26 -14.95 -14.94 0.38
N ASP A 27 -14.65 -15.97 -0.40
CA ASP A 27 -15.44 -16.27 -1.60
C ASP A 27 -16.67 -17.15 -1.28
N VAL A 28 -17.45 -17.49 -2.31
CA VAL A 28 -18.66 -18.30 -2.15
C VAL A 28 -18.38 -19.77 -1.78
N ASP A 29 -17.17 -20.25 -2.05
CA ASP A 29 -16.73 -21.61 -1.76
C ASP A 29 -16.09 -21.73 -0.37
N GLY A 30 -15.84 -20.60 0.29
CA GLY A 30 -15.32 -20.50 1.64
C GLY A 30 -13.81 -20.28 1.73
N GLU A 31 -13.12 -20.00 0.63
CA GLU A 31 -11.69 -19.68 0.61
C GLU A 31 -11.45 -18.28 1.18
N ILE A 32 -10.41 -18.15 2.01
CA ILE A 32 -10.12 -16.92 2.76
C ILE A 32 -8.83 -16.28 2.28
N THR A 33 -8.81 -14.96 2.12
CA THR A 33 -7.57 -14.18 2.12
C THR A 33 -7.64 -12.96 3.04
N THR A 34 -6.50 -12.53 3.56
CA THR A 34 -6.41 -11.43 4.55
C THR A 34 -5.81 -10.15 3.98
N PHE A 35 -5.69 -10.07 2.66
CA PHE A 35 -5.06 -8.95 1.95
C PHE A 35 -6.06 -8.34 0.98
N TYR A 36 -6.03 -7.02 0.86
CA TYR A 36 -6.83 -6.18 -0.07
C TYR A 36 -8.34 -6.47 -0.05
N ALA A 37 -9.14 -5.49 0.37
CA ALA A 37 -10.60 -5.64 0.30
C ALA A 37 -11.08 -5.87 -1.14
N GLY A 38 -11.96 -6.86 -1.34
CA GLY A 38 -12.58 -7.19 -2.63
C GLY A 38 -11.72 -8.05 -3.57
N LEU A 39 -10.59 -8.58 -3.09
CA LEU A 39 -9.73 -9.44 -3.90
C LEU A 39 -10.21 -10.90 -3.87
N ALA A 40 -10.21 -11.55 -5.04
CA ALA A 40 -10.45 -12.97 -5.14
C ALA A 40 -9.29 -13.78 -4.49
N PRO A 41 -9.57 -14.80 -3.65
CA PRO A 41 -8.53 -15.58 -3.00
C PRO A 41 -7.56 -16.27 -3.96
N GLU A 42 -8.00 -16.70 -5.15
CA GLU A 42 -7.18 -17.44 -6.13
C GLU A 42 -6.16 -16.60 -6.91
N VAL A 43 -6.09 -15.28 -6.65
CA VAL A 43 -5.14 -14.39 -7.32
C VAL A 43 -3.70 -14.91 -7.17
N HIS A 44 -2.99 -15.00 -8.29
CA HIS A 44 -1.66 -15.60 -8.41
C HIS A 44 -1.57 -17.07 -7.93
N ALA A 45 -2.53 -17.91 -8.34
CA ALA A 45 -2.68 -19.33 -7.99
C ALA A 45 -1.36 -20.10 -7.68
N ASP A 46 -0.36 -20.01 -8.57
CA ASP A 46 0.86 -20.82 -8.45
C ASP A 46 1.96 -20.23 -7.56
N ARG A 47 1.83 -18.97 -7.09
CA ARG A 47 2.94 -18.24 -6.43
C ARG A 47 3.45 -18.92 -5.16
N TYR A 48 2.56 -19.54 -4.39
CA TYR A 48 2.91 -20.15 -3.11
C TYR A 48 3.10 -21.67 -3.19
N GLY A 49 2.93 -22.26 -4.38
CA GLY A 49 3.19 -23.68 -4.66
C GLY A 49 2.04 -24.63 -4.33
N ASP A 50 0.85 -24.11 -4.03
CA ASP A 50 -0.34 -24.88 -3.68
C ASP A 50 -1.51 -24.71 -4.68
N GLY A 51 -1.32 -23.93 -5.75
CA GLY A 51 -2.36 -23.65 -6.74
C GLY A 51 -3.52 -22.80 -6.19
N LYS A 52 -3.35 -22.20 -5.01
CA LYS A 52 -4.40 -21.46 -4.28
C LYS A 52 -4.10 -19.98 -4.12
N GLY A 53 -2.98 -19.50 -4.67
CA GLY A 53 -2.68 -18.09 -4.76
C GLY A 53 -2.62 -17.42 -3.40
N LEU A 54 -3.42 -16.38 -3.19
CA LEU A 54 -3.50 -15.66 -1.92
C LEU A 54 -4.48 -16.27 -0.90
N SER A 55 -5.16 -17.37 -1.22
CA SER A 55 -5.99 -18.08 -0.24
C SER A 55 -5.13 -18.68 0.88
N LEU A 56 -5.51 -18.46 2.13
CA LEU A 56 -4.90 -19.07 3.31
C LEU A 56 -5.53 -20.43 3.66
N GLY A 57 -6.68 -20.74 3.07
CA GLY A 57 -7.43 -21.97 3.31
C GLY A 57 -8.94 -21.76 3.26
N ASN A 58 -9.68 -22.85 3.45
CA ASN A 58 -11.14 -22.85 3.41
C ASN A 58 -11.75 -22.90 4.83
N ILE A 59 -12.63 -21.96 5.16
CA ILE A 59 -13.20 -21.81 6.52
C ILE A 59 -14.08 -22.99 6.94
N LEU A 60 -14.63 -23.73 5.99
CA LEU A 60 -15.50 -24.87 6.25
C LEU A 60 -14.70 -26.11 6.68
N THR A 61 -13.40 -26.16 6.37
CA THR A 61 -12.56 -27.35 6.58
C THR A 61 -11.33 -27.07 7.45
N THR A 62 -10.90 -25.82 7.55
CA THR A 62 -9.67 -25.43 8.25
C THR A 62 -10.01 -24.38 9.32
N PRO A 63 -9.61 -24.56 10.58
CA PRO A 63 -9.75 -23.53 11.60
C PRO A 63 -9.01 -22.25 11.21
N PHE A 64 -9.64 -21.10 11.41
CA PHE A 64 -9.02 -19.80 11.07
C PHE A 64 -7.71 -19.56 11.84
N SER A 65 -7.60 -20.06 13.08
CA SER A 65 -6.36 -20.01 13.86
C SER A 65 -5.18 -20.66 13.14
N ASP A 66 -5.44 -21.76 12.44
CA ASP A 66 -4.42 -22.55 11.75
C ASP A 66 -3.98 -21.84 10.47
N MET A 67 -4.92 -21.17 9.78
CA MET A 67 -4.63 -20.30 8.64
C MET A 67 -3.72 -19.13 9.04
N VAL A 68 -4.01 -18.48 10.17
CA VAL A 68 -3.22 -17.35 10.68
C VAL A 68 -1.83 -17.80 11.15
N ALA A 69 -1.72 -19.01 11.70
CA ALA A 69 -0.43 -19.60 12.08
C ALA A 69 0.34 -20.21 10.88
N SER A 70 -0.21 -20.19 9.68
CA SER A 70 0.36 -20.89 8.52
C SER A 70 1.68 -20.28 8.06
N SER A 71 2.60 -21.15 7.61
CA SER A 71 3.85 -20.71 6.97
C SER A 71 3.59 -19.92 5.67
N LYS A 72 2.46 -20.18 5.00
CA LYS A 72 2.02 -19.45 3.82
C LYS A 72 1.75 -17.98 4.14
N LEU A 73 1.00 -17.68 5.20
CA LEU A 73 0.77 -16.29 5.61
C LEU A 73 2.08 -15.59 5.98
N GLN A 74 2.98 -16.28 6.71
CA GLN A 74 4.29 -15.70 7.05
C GLN A 74 5.13 -15.34 5.82
N ARG A 75 5.10 -16.17 4.77
CA ARG A 75 5.77 -15.88 3.49
C ARG A 75 5.15 -14.66 2.79
N MET A 76 3.82 -14.56 2.73
CA MET A 76 3.12 -13.41 2.15
C MET A 76 3.49 -12.11 2.87
N ILE A 77 3.48 -12.13 4.20
CA ILE A 77 3.85 -10.98 5.04
C ILE A 77 5.28 -10.53 4.73
N ALA A 78 6.22 -11.47 4.68
CA ALA A 78 7.62 -11.16 4.39
C ALA A 78 7.79 -10.52 2.99
N GLU A 79 7.09 -11.04 1.99
CA GLU A 79 7.14 -10.51 0.62
C GLU A 79 6.56 -9.11 0.50
N PHE A 80 5.41 -8.85 1.11
CA PHE A 80 4.78 -7.52 1.07
C PHE A 80 5.57 -6.52 1.91
N THR A 81 6.11 -6.93 3.05
CA THR A 81 7.02 -6.10 3.85
C THR A 81 8.28 -5.73 3.06
N LEU A 82 8.86 -6.68 2.31
CA LEU A 82 10.01 -6.40 1.44
C LEU A 82 9.64 -5.36 0.37
N SER A 83 8.49 -5.53 -0.30
CA SER A 83 7.98 -4.56 -1.29
C SER A 83 7.87 -3.14 -0.73
N GLN A 84 7.35 -3.01 0.48
CA GLN A 84 7.20 -1.73 1.17
C GLN A 84 8.55 -1.14 1.57
N SER A 85 9.48 -1.97 2.06
CA SER A 85 10.81 -1.53 2.47
C SER A 85 11.60 -0.88 1.32
N VAL A 86 11.43 -1.39 0.09
CA VAL A 86 12.04 -0.80 -1.11
C VAL A 86 11.45 0.58 -1.41
N CYS A 87 10.12 0.74 -1.30
CA CYS A 87 9.50 2.06 -1.43
C CYS A 87 9.93 3.01 -0.31
N ALA A 88 10.05 2.54 0.94
CA ALA A 88 10.47 3.35 2.07
C ALA A 88 11.90 3.90 1.90
N ALA A 89 12.78 3.12 1.27
CA ALA A 89 14.16 3.53 1.02
C ALA A 89 14.29 4.54 -0.13
N GLU A 90 13.46 4.43 -1.17
CA GLU A 90 13.70 5.08 -2.46
C GLU A 90 12.65 6.14 -2.87
N CYS A 91 11.44 6.10 -2.31
CA CYS A 91 10.33 6.93 -2.80
C CYS A 91 10.04 8.12 -1.88
N ASP A 92 10.18 9.34 -2.40
CA ASP A 92 9.86 10.58 -1.66
C ASP A 92 8.36 10.74 -1.32
N TYR A 93 7.47 9.93 -1.92
CA TYR A 93 6.02 9.94 -1.67
C TYR A 93 5.60 8.82 -0.71
N PHE A 94 6.55 8.09 -0.12
CA PHE A 94 6.26 6.92 0.72
C PHE A 94 5.37 7.27 1.93
N ASP A 95 5.58 8.42 2.56
CA ASP A 95 4.79 8.83 3.74
C ASP A 95 3.29 9.00 3.45
N MET A 96 2.94 9.20 2.17
CA MET A 96 1.56 9.31 1.69
C MET A 96 0.96 7.98 1.23
N CYS A 97 1.69 7.21 0.41
CA CYS A 97 1.17 6.00 -0.23
C CYS A 97 1.49 4.70 0.52
N THR A 98 2.56 4.67 1.32
CA THR A 98 3.06 3.50 2.07
C THR A 98 3.43 2.27 1.22
N GLY A 99 3.49 2.41 -0.11
CA GLY A 99 3.97 1.34 -1.01
C GLY A 99 2.90 0.35 -1.50
N GLY A 100 1.61 0.69 -1.41
CA GLY A 100 0.45 -0.21 -1.57
C GLY A 100 0.12 -0.77 -2.97
N PHE A 101 1.09 -0.86 -3.89
CA PHE A 101 0.90 -1.41 -5.25
C PHE A 101 1.60 -2.77 -5.44
N GLU A 102 1.67 -3.61 -4.41
CA GLU A 102 2.44 -4.85 -4.41
C GLU A 102 1.98 -5.84 -5.49
N LEU A 103 0.68 -6.07 -5.63
CA LEU A 103 0.12 -6.92 -6.69
C LEU A 103 0.39 -6.34 -8.08
N THR A 104 0.28 -5.03 -8.24
CA THR A 104 0.61 -4.37 -9.52
C THR A 104 2.09 -4.51 -9.88
N LYS A 105 3.01 -4.45 -8.89
CA LYS A 105 4.43 -4.72 -9.12
C LYS A 105 4.65 -6.18 -9.56
N LEU A 106 3.94 -7.12 -8.93
CA LEU A 106 3.96 -8.53 -9.33
C LEU A 106 3.45 -8.72 -10.76
N ASP A 107 2.30 -8.17 -11.11
CA ASP A 107 1.71 -8.29 -12.45
C ASP A 107 2.62 -7.69 -13.53
N ARG A 108 3.23 -6.54 -13.25
CA ARG A 108 4.05 -5.82 -14.24
C ARG A 108 5.46 -6.36 -14.39
N PHE A 109 6.07 -6.80 -13.28
CA PHE A 109 7.50 -7.07 -13.25
C PHE A 109 7.84 -8.49 -12.80
N GLY A 110 6.86 -9.26 -12.34
CA GLY A 110 7.07 -10.59 -11.75
C GLY A 110 7.82 -10.56 -10.41
N ARG A 111 8.09 -9.37 -9.85
CA ARG A 111 8.91 -9.16 -8.65
C ARG A 111 8.41 -7.96 -7.85
N LEU A 112 8.63 -8.01 -6.54
CA LEU A 112 8.07 -7.06 -5.57
C LEU A 112 9.02 -5.93 -5.16
N ASP A 113 10.32 -6.10 -5.38
CA ASP A 113 11.39 -5.17 -5.05
C ASP A 113 11.57 -4.06 -6.10
N ARG A 114 10.44 -3.56 -6.63
CA ARG A 114 10.38 -2.36 -7.46
C ARG A 114 9.78 -1.22 -6.65
N SER A 115 10.40 -0.06 -6.69
CA SER A 115 9.95 1.14 -5.98
C SER A 115 8.90 1.96 -6.74
N GLU A 116 8.73 1.73 -8.04
CA GLU A 116 7.83 2.52 -8.89
C GLU A 116 7.09 1.67 -9.93
N THR A 117 5.80 2.00 -10.12
CA THR A 117 4.95 1.53 -11.23
C THR A 117 4.34 2.74 -11.97
N PRO A 118 3.79 2.56 -13.19
CA PRO A 118 3.02 3.62 -13.85
C PRO A 118 1.84 4.14 -13.01
N GLU A 119 1.18 3.27 -12.24
CA GLU A 119 0.10 3.64 -11.31
C GLU A 119 0.62 4.53 -10.18
N CYS A 120 1.84 4.31 -9.69
CA CYS A 120 2.47 5.22 -8.74
C CYS A 120 2.62 6.62 -9.37
N VAL A 121 3.12 6.70 -10.60
CA VAL A 121 3.31 7.99 -11.28
C VAL A 121 1.98 8.72 -11.46
N LEU A 122 0.96 8.03 -11.98
CA LEU A 122 -0.31 8.65 -12.34
C LEU A 122 -1.22 8.93 -11.14
N HIS A 123 -1.43 7.95 -10.25
CA HIS A 123 -2.41 8.06 -9.17
C HIS A 123 -1.85 8.68 -7.89
N VAL A 124 -0.53 8.60 -7.67
CA VAL A 124 0.10 9.08 -6.44
C VAL A 124 0.88 10.35 -6.71
N LYS A 125 1.92 10.28 -7.57
CA LYS A 125 2.89 11.38 -7.72
C LYS A 125 2.28 12.57 -8.43
N ALA A 126 1.72 12.36 -9.63
CA ALA A 126 1.12 13.43 -10.42
C ALA A 126 -0.04 14.11 -9.68
N LEU A 127 -0.88 13.33 -8.98
CA LEU A 127 -1.97 13.88 -8.18
C LEU A 127 -1.45 14.68 -6.98
N ALA A 128 -0.47 14.15 -6.24
CA ALA A 128 0.12 14.86 -5.10
C ALA A 128 0.77 16.17 -5.54
N ASP A 129 1.56 16.15 -6.61
CA ASP A 129 2.22 17.33 -7.14
C ASP A 129 1.19 18.38 -7.56
N ALA A 130 0.16 17.99 -8.33
CA ALA A 130 -0.87 18.91 -8.77
C ALA A 130 -1.63 19.58 -7.61
N VAL A 131 -1.96 18.81 -6.56
CA VAL A 131 -2.63 19.36 -5.37
C VAL A 131 -1.70 20.27 -4.58
N LEU A 132 -0.43 19.91 -4.42
CA LEU A 132 0.55 20.74 -3.71
C LEU A 132 0.81 22.06 -4.45
N ASP A 133 0.86 22.03 -5.77
CA ASP A 133 1.00 23.22 -6.61
C ASP A 133 -0.22 24.14 -6.44
N ASP A 134 -1.45 23.60 -6.58
CA ASP A 134 -2.69 24.37 -6.40
C ASP A 134 -2.81 24.99 -4.99
N MET A 135 -2.45 24.23 -3.96
CA MET A 135 -2.43 24.73 -2.57
C MET A 135 -1.41 25.84 -2.39
N SER A 136 -0.24 25.73 -3.00
CA SER A 136 0.82 26.74 -2.92
C SER A 136 0.38 28.04 -3.59
N ASP A 137 -0.26 27.95 -4.75
CA ASP A 137 -0.80 29.10 -5.48
C ASP A 137 -1.92 29.78 -4.68
N CYS A 138 -2.87 28.99 -4.14
CA CYS A 138 -3.94 29.51 -3.29
C CYS A 138 -3.41 30.22 -2.04
N LEU A 139 -2.36 29.70 -1.40
CA LEU A 139 -1.74 30.33 -0.23
C LEU A 139 -1.02 31.62 -0.60
N ALA A 140 -0.27 31.63 -1.72
CA ALA A 140 0.39 32.82 -2.22
C ALA A 140 -0.60 33.95 -2.54
N GLU A 141 -1.75 33.62 -3.15
CA GLU A 141 -2.81 34.60 -3.40
C GLU A 141 -3.42 35.15 -2.11
N ARG A 142 -3.61 34.31 -1.08
CA ARG A 142 -4.15 34.73 0.21
C ARG A 142 -3.21 35.66 0.95
N ASP A 143 -1.92 35.33 0.98
CA ASP A 143 -0.90 36.17 1.61
C ASP A 143 -0.72 37.49 0.85
N GLY A 144 -0.77 37.45 -0.49
CA GLY A 144 -0.78 38.65 -1.33
C GLY A 144 -1.98 39.57 -1.07
N ARG A 145 -3.19 39.00 -0.89
CA ARG A 145 -4.38 39.77 -0.50
C ARG A 145 -4.28 40.34 0.92
N ALA A 146 -3.65 39.63 1.85
CA ALA A 146 -3.43 40.11 3.22
C ALA A 146 -2.48 41.32 3.27
N LEU A 147 -1.46 41.38 2.39
CA LEU A 147 -0.54 42.51 2.30
C LEU A 147 -1.16 43.76 1.65
N VAL A 148 -2.15 43.60 0.76
CA VAL A 148 -2.85 44.73 0.12
C VAL A 148 -3.97 45.31 1.01
N GLY A 149 -4.41 44.57 2.04
CA GLY A 149 -5.48 44.97 2.96
C GLY A 149 -5.05 45.65 4.26
N ALA A 150 -3.75 45.92 4.47
CA ALA A 150 -3.28 46.64 5.66
C ALA A 150 -3.62 48.13 5.53
N PRO A 151 -4.43 48.73 6.43
CA PRO A 151 -4.67 50.17 6.39
C PRO A 151 -3.38 50.93 6.70
N GLN A 152 -3.06 51.92 5.86
CA GLN A 152 -2.00 52.91 6.12
C GLN A 152 -2.41 53.89 7.22
#